data_AF-A0A4R5BYB1-F1
#
_entry.id   AF-A0A4R5BYB1-F1
#
_cell.length_a   1.000
_cell.length_b   1.000
_cell.length_c   1.000
_cell.angle_alpha   90.00
_cell.angle_beta   90.00
_cell.angle_gamma   90.00
#
_symmetry.space_group_name_H-M   'P 1'
#
loop_
_entity.id
_entity.type
_entity.pdbx_description
1 polymer ?
#
loop_
_entity_poly.entity_id
_entity_poly.type
_entity_poly.pdbx_seq_one_letter_code
_entity_poly.pdbx_strand_id
1 'polypeptide(L)'
;MLLTTLDAWEAQAGPRFVLSEAGAVWAPEDEPGLLAVADDVFKHGQVVAVTLDPASARGVIDRTTASGIRYVRRGPDGRHVAVLERPATAEALDLLPHPEGGWFRETWRSDITFTPDGYPGERASATGIYFLLPPGEESMWHVVRSAEVWLWHRGGPLTLFLGGDGERPSDTPEPITLGGGVADGQVPQAVVPANVWQAARPAGDEEVLVSCIVSPGFDFADFRALP
;
A
#
# COMPACT_ATOMS: atom_id res chain seq x y z
N MET A 1 23.47 1.43 1.70
CA MET A 1 22.50 0.31 1.68
C MET A 1 22.41 -0.34 0.31
N LEU A 2 21.92 -1.58 0.23
CA LEU A 2 21.65 -2.25 -1.04
C LEU A 2 20.17 -2.07 -1.44
N LEU A 3 19.92 -1.63 -2.66
CA LEU A 3 18.58 -1.56 -3.25
C LEU A 3 18.39 -2.67 -4.30
N THR A 4 17.23 -3.30 -4.31
CA THR A 4 16.79 -4.25 -5.34
C THR A 4 15.26 -4.34 -5.31
N THR A 5 14.65 -5.11 -6.22
CA THR A 5 13.22 -5.43 -6.11
C THR A 5 13.01 -6.60 -5.15
N LEU A 6 11.85 -6.66 -4.50
CA LEU A 6 11.48 -7.76 -3.61
C LEU A 6 11.53 -9.10 -4.33
N ASP A 7 10.96 -9.18 -5.54
CA ASP A 7 11.00 -10.40 -6.36
C ASP A 7 12.44 -10.84 -6.65
N ALA A 8 13.33 -9.91 -7.00
CA ALA A 8 14.73 -10.23 -7.29
C ALA A 8 15.47 -10.67 -6.02
N TRP A 9 15.18 -10.06 -4.88
CA TRP A 9 15.68 -10.47 -3.57
C TRP A 9 15.27 -11.91 -3.25
N GLU A 10 14.00 -12.25 -3.45
CA GLU A 10 13.43 -13.56 -3.09
C GLU A 10 13.80 -14.67 -4.08
N ALA A 11 13.97 -14.36 -5.36
CA ALA A 11 14.23 -15.34 -6.43
C ALA A 11 15.56 -16.10 -6.28
N GLN A 12 16.59 -15.50 -5.69
CA GLN A 12 17.90 -16.15 -5.55
C GLN A 12 17.98 -17.01 -4.29
N ALA A 13 17.81 -18.32 -4.43
CA ALA A 13 17.83 -19.25 -3.29
C ALA A 13 19.20 -19.34 -2.60
N GLY A 14 19.17 -19.52 -1.27
CA GLY A 14 20.35 -19.73 -0.46
C GLY A 14 21.10 -18.44 -0.08
N PRO A 15 22.27 -18.56 0.56
CA PRO A 15 23.01 -17.42 1.11
C PRO A 15 23.64 -16.56 0.01
N ARG A 16 24.01 -17.14 -1.13
CA ARG A 16 24.71 -16.41 -2.19
C ARG A 16 23.74 -15.52 -2.97
N PHE A 17 24.03 -14.22 -3.05
CA PHE A 17 23.28 -13.27 -3.87
C PHE A 17 24.16 -12.48 -4.81
N VAL A 18 23.88 -12.59 -6.11
CA VAL A 18 24.64 -11.98 -7.21
C VAL A 18 23.93 -10.69 -7.63
N LEU A 19 24.57 -9.56 -7.38
CA LEU A 19 23.97 -8.23 -7.52
C LEU A 19 23.57 -7.93 -8.96
N SER A 20 24.42 -8.29 -9.93
CA SER A 20 24.17 -8.05 -11.36
C SER A 20 22.98 -8.84 -11.91
N GLU A 21 22.70 -10.01 -11.34
CA GLU A 21 21.55 -10.84 -11.74
C GLU A 21 20.24 -10.35 -11.13
N ALA A 22 20.32 -9.70 -9.95
CA ALA A 22 19.17 -9.13 -9.26
C ALA A 22 18.89 -7.65 -9.60
N GLY A 23 19.66 -7.06 -10.51
CA GLY A 23 19.61 -5.61 -10.77
C GLY A 23 19.84 -4.77 -9.51
N ALA A 24 20.61 -5.31 -8.55
CA ALA A 24 20.80 -4.69 -7.25
C ALA A 24 21.91 -3.62 -7.32
N VAL A 25 21.68 -2.49 -6.66
CA VAL A 25 22.57 -1.32 -6.69
C VAL A 25 22.86 -0.83 -5.28
N TRP A 26 24.03 -0.25 -5.08
CA TRP A 26 24.38 0.42 -3.83
C TRP A 26 23.84 1.85 -3.84
N ALA A 27 23.25 2.25 -2.72
CA ALA A 27 22.70 3.58 -2.50
C ALA A 27 23.21 4.19 -1.18
N PRO A 28 23.15 5.52 -1.03
CA PRO A 28 23.38 6.19 0.25
C PRO A 28 22.51 5.62 1.38
N GLU A 29 22.90 5.89 2.63
CA GLU A 29 22.13 5.42 3.79
C GLU A 29 21.03 6.38 4.22
N ASP A 30 21.15 7.66 3.84
CA ASP A 30 20.11 8.65 4.05
C ASP A 30 18.92 8.43 3.10
N GLU A 31 17.73 8.74 3.60
CA GLU A 31 16.48 8.52 2.87
C GLU A 31 16.39 9.30 1.56
N PRO A 32 16.76 10.60 1.47
CA PRO A 32 16.77 11.32 0.20
C PRO A 32 17.63 10.65 -0.87
N GLY A 33 18.82 10.16 -0.50
CA GLY A 33 19.70 9.43 -1.39
C GLY A 33 19.13 8.07 -1.84
N LEU A 34 18.46 7.35 -0.94
CA LEU A 34 17.76 6.10 -1.29
C LEU A 34 16.64 6.35 -2.29
N LEU A 35 15.79 7.34 -2.03
CA LEU A 35 14.65 7.66 -2.90
C LEU A 35 15.13 8.10 -4.28
N ALA A 36 16.19 8.91 -4.35
CA ALA A 36 16.76 9.34 -5.63
C ALA A 36 17.29 8.17 -6.47
N VAL A 37 18.01 7.21 -5.86
CA VAL A 37 18.47 6.01 -6.57
C VAL A 37 17.30 5.10 -6.93
N ALA A 38 16.31 4.96 -6.04
CA ALA A 38 15.11 4.16 -6.28
C ALA A 38 14.36 4.68 -7.51
N ASP A 39 14.16 6.00 -7.60
CA ASP A 39 13.50 6.66 -8.73
C ASP A 39 14.27 6.53 -10.03
N ASP A 40 15.61 6.65 -10.00
CA ASP A 40 16.43 6.55 -11.21
C ASP A 40 16.43 5.14 -11.79
N VAL A 41 16.63 4.13 -10.94
CA VAL A 41 16.92 2.76 -11.35
C VAL A 41 15.66 1.89 -11.47
N PHE A 42 14.72 2.00 -10.53
CA PHE A 42 13.62 1.04 -10.38
C PHE A 42 12.28 1.62 -10.84
N LYS A 43 11.96 1.41 -12.11
CA LYS A 43 10.67 1.87 -12.69
C LYS A 43 9.48 0.98 -12.34
N HIS A 44 9.74 -0.27 -11.97
CA HIS A 44 8.73 -1.28 -11.69
C HIS A 44 9.13 -2.17 -10.50
N GLY A 45 8.16 -2.89 -9.96
CA GLY A 45 8.34 -3.78 -8.82
C GLY A 45 8.38 -3.04 -7.48
N GLN A 46 8.15 -3.80 -6.41
CA GLN A 46 8.33 -3.31 -5.05
C GLN A 46 9.83 -3.23 -4.76
N VAL A 47 10.34 -2.05 -4.44
CA VAL A 47 11.76 -1.86 -4.09
C VAL A 47 11.96 -2.11 -2.60
N VAL A 48 13.06 -2.77 -2.26
CA VAL A 48 13.51 -2.98 -0.88
C VAL A 48 14.92 -2.42 -0.67
N ALA A 49 15.14 -1.84 0.51
CA ALA A 49 16.43 -1.39 1.01
C ALA A 49 16.93 -2.37 2.07
N VAL A 50 18.03 -3.05 1.75
CA VAL A 50 18.64 -4.08 2.59
C VAL A 50 19.87 -3.50 3.29
N THR A 51 19.88 -3.62 4.62
CA THR A 51 21.04 -3.36 5.46
C THR A 51 21.83 -4.66 5.62
N LEU A 52 23.15 -4.63 5.41
CA LEU A 52 24.04 -5.77 5.62
C LEU A 52 24.97 -5.52 6.80
N ASP A 53 25.17 -6.54 7.64
CA ASP A 53 26.12 -6.55 8.74
C ASP A 53 26.92 -7.87 8.80
N PRO A 54 28.24 -7.87 8.51
CA PRO A 54 29.04 -6.71 8.13
C PRO A 54 28.72 -6.24 6.70
N ALA A 55 28.94 -4.94 6.45
CA ALA A 55 28.81 -4.38 5.11
C ALA A 55 29.79 -5.06 4.13
N SER A 56 29.31 -5.40 2.93
CA SER A 56 30.10 -6.00 1.85
C SER A 56 29.84 -5.26 0.55
N ALA A 57 30.86 -4.62 -0.03
CA ALA A 57 30.72 -3.83 -1.27
C ALA A 57 31.04 -4.63 -2.56
N ARG A 58 30.97 -5.96 -2.52
CA ARG A 58 31.34 -6.82 -3.66
C ARG A 58 30.11 -7.22 -4.47
N GLY A 59 30.28 -7.50 -5.77
CA GLY A 59 29.21 -7.91 -6.68
C GLY A 59 28.48 -9.22 -6.32
N VAL A 60 28.96 -9.93 -5.30
CA VAL A 60 28.28 -11.07 -4.67
C VAL A 60 28.30 -10.85 -3.16
N ILE A 61 27.14 -10.97 -2.51
CA ILE A 61 26.99 -10.88 -1.06
C ILE A 61 26.46 -12.20 -0.49
N ASP A 62 26.54 -12.32 0.84
CA ASP A 62 25.83 -13.32 1.61
C ASP A 62 24.54 -12.71 2.16
N ARG A 63 23.36 -13.17 1.73
CA ARG A 63 22.05 -12.68 2.19
C ARG A 63 21.81 -12.91 3.67
N THR A 64 22.50 -13.88 4.27
CA THR A 64 22.35 -14.15 5.70
C THR A 64 22.93 -13.04 6.57
N THR A 65 23.72 -12.12 5.99
CA THR A 65 24.17 -10.90 6.66
C THR A 65 23.15 -9.77 6.58
N ALA A 66 21.99 -9.97 5.94
CA ALA A 66 20.92 -8.98 5.96
C ALA A 66 20.39 -8.81 7.39
N SER A 67 20.70 -7.66 8.00
CA SER A 67 20.29 -7.31 9.36
C SER A 67 18.98 -6.53 9.40
N GLY A 68 18.49 -6.06 8.25
CA GLY A 68 17.20 -5.40 8.13
C GLY A 68 16.77 -5.21 6.68
N ILE A 69 15.45 -5.24 6.45
CA ILE A 69 14.83 -4.96 5.15
C ILE A 69 13.78 -3.88 5.35
N ARG A 70 13.91 -2.79 4.62
CA ARG A 70 12.93 -1.71 4.52
C ARG A 70 12.30 -1.68 3.14
N TYR A 71 11.06 -1.21 3.06
CA TYR A 71 10.24 -1.21 1.84
C TYR A 71 10.07 0.21 1.36
N VAL A 72 10.31 0.45 0.08
CA VAL A 72 10.21 1.79 -0.50
C VAL A 72 8.78 1.99 -1.02
N ARG A 73 8.03 2.94 -0.46
CA ARG A 73 6.68 3.29 -0.94
C ARG A 73 6.80 4.07 -2.24
N ARG A 74 6.00 3.68 -3.23
CA ARG A 74 5.79 4.43 -4.46
C ARG A 74 4.43 5.15 -4.38
N GLY A 75 4.42 6.48 -4.48
CA GLY A 75 3.19 7.27 -4.46
C GLY A 75 2.37 7.12 -5.75
N PRO A 76 1.17 7.74 -5.81
CA PRO A 76 0.28 7.66 -6.97
C PRO A 76 0.89 8.22 -8.27
N ASP A 77 1.82 9.16 -8.16
CA ASP A 77 2.56 9.74 -9.29
C ASP A 77 3.70 8.85 -9.81
N GLY A 78 3.91 7.70 -9.17
CA GLY A 78 4.95 6.73 -9.51
C GLY A 78 6.32 7.03 -8.90
N ARG A 79 6.49 8.11 -8.13
CA ARG A 79 7.75 8.42 -7.43
C ARG A 79 7.85 7.67 -6.11
N HIS A 80 9.07 7.37 -5.69
CA HIS A 80 9.31 6.84 -4.37
C HIS A 80 9.25 7.96 -3.32
N VAL A 81 8.44 7.78 -2.29
CA VAL A 81 8.09 8.84 -1.33
C VAL A 81 8.53 8.55 0.11
N ALA A 82 8.81 7.29 0.45
CA ALA A 82 9.21 6.91 1.80
C ALA A 82 9.97 5.59 1.83
N VAL A 83 10.84 5.40 2.82
CA VAL A 83 11.51 4.13 3.12
C VAL A 83 11.05 3.60 4.48
N LEU A 84 10.27 2.52 4.48
CA LEU A 84 9.45 2.10 5.60
C LEU A 84 9.91 0.77 6.21
N GLU A 85 9.82 0.66 7.53
CA GLU A 85 9.86 -0.65 8.19
C GLU A 85 8.50 -1.32 8.09
N ARG A 86 8.45 -2.62 7.79
CA ARG A 86 7.21 -3.38 7.68
C ARG A 86 6.69 -3.72 9.08
N PRO A 87 5.49 -3.25 9.47
CA PRO A 87 4.90 -3.61 10.76
C PRO A 87 4.70 -5.13 10.87
N ALA A 88 4.73 -5.68 12.08
CA ALA A 88 4.54 -7.11 12.32
C ALA A 88 3.22 -7.65 11.73
N THR A 89 2.13 -6.89 11.80
CA THR A 89 0.85 -7.26 11.17
C THR A 89 0.95 -7.28 9.64
N ALA A 90 1.66 -6.32 9.04
CA ALA A 90 1.90 -6.29 7.61
C ALA A 90 2.79 -7.46 7.18
N GLU A 91 3.80 -7.84 7.96
CA GLU A 91 4.62 -9.01 7.70
C GLU A 91 3.81 -10.31 7.78
N ALA A 92 3.03 -10.49 8.86
CA ALA A 92 2.22 -11.69 9.07
C ALA A 92 1.13 -11.90 8.00
N LEU A 93 0.61 -10.81 7.44
CA LEU A 93 -0.40 -10.83 6.38
C LEU A 93 0.20 -10.62 4.99
N ASP A 94 1.52 -10.56 4.88
CA ASP A 94 2.24 -10.31 3.65
C ASP A 94 1.73 -9.07 2.86
N LEU A 95 1.54 -7.95 3.56
CA LEU A 95 1.14 -6.66 3.00
C LEU A 95 2.34 -5.84 2.52
N LEU A 96 2.21 -5.15 1.39
CA LEU A 96 3.21 -4.22 0.85
C LEU A 96 2.73 -2.77 1.00
N PRO A 97 3.62 -1.76 0.98
CA PRO A 97 3.20 -0.36 1.04
C PRO A 97 2.21 -0.02 -0.09
N HIS A 98 1.07 0.55 0.25
CA HIS A 98 0.11 1.02 -0.75
C HIS A 98 0.50 2.43 -1.24
N PRO A 99 0.25 2.78 -2.53
CA PRO A 99 0.55 4.11 -3.04
C PRO A 99 -0.13 5.25 -2.30
N GLU A 100 -1.36 5.03 -1.83
CA GLU A 100 -2.14 6.04 -1.11
C GLU A 100 -1.72 6.22 0.36
N GLY A 101 -0.77 5.42 0.84
CA GLY A 101 -0.41 5.30 2.26
C GLY A 101 -0.92 4.01 2.90
N GLY A 102 -0.35 3.62 4.05
CA GLY A 102 -0.60 2.31 4.65
C GLY A 102 0.03 1.13 3.92
N TRP A 103 -0.54 -0.06 4.18
CA TRP A 103 -0.06 -1.36 3.68
C TRP A 103 -1.23 -2.20 3.18
N PHE A 104 -1.08 -2.89 2.06
CA PHE A 104 -2.14 -3.67 1.46
C PHE A 104 -1.68 -4.96 0.81
N ARG A 105 -2.65 -5.85 0.56
CA ARG A 105 -2.51 -6.97 -0.38
C ARG A 105 -3.87 -7.30 -0.97
N GLU A 106 -3.93 -7.49 -2.29
CA GLU A 106 -5.09 -8.07 -2.94
C GLU A 106 -5.22 -9.55 -2.56
N THR A 107 -6.29 -9.90 -1.87
CA THR A 107 -6.56 -11.26 -1.37
C THR A 107 -7.54 -12.02 -2.25
N TRP A 108 -8.30 -11.30 -3.07
CA TRP A 108 -9.31 -11.87 -3.94
C TRP A 108 -9.56 -10.99 -5.16
N ARG A 109 -9.66 -11.63 -6.33
CA ARG A 109 -10.19 -11.05 -7.56
C ARG A 109 -11.15 -12.07 -8.15
N SER A 110 -12.36 -11.64 -8.47
CA SER A 110 -13.37 -12.53 -9.04
C SER A 110 -12.98 -12.99 -10.45
N ASP A 111 -13.10 -14.30 -10.71
CA ASP A 111 -12.98 -14.88 -12.06
C ASP A 111 -14.17 -14.52 -12.97
N ILE A 112 -15.25 -14.02 -12.39
CA ILE A 112 -16.40 -13.52 -13.16
C ILE A 112 -16.06 -12.12 -13.63
N THR A 113 -16.02 -11.93 -14.95
CA THR A 113 -15.75 -10.64 -15.57
C THR A 113 -16.95 -10.13 -16.36
N PHE A 114 -17.05 -8.81 -16.49
CA PHE A 114 -17.99 -8.16 -17.38
C PHE A 114 -17.49 -6.76 -17.79
N THR A 115 -18.13 -6.14 -18.76
CA THR A 115 -17.89 -4.74 -19.12
C THR A 115 -19.06 -3.90 -18.60
N PRO A 116 -18.91 -3.23 -17.43
CA PRO A 116 -19.95 -2.33 -16.94
C PRO A 116 -20.08 -1.10 -17.84
N ASP A 117 -21.29 -0.55 -17.94
CA ASP A 117 -21.53 0.69 -18.68
C ASP A 117 -20.65 1.84 -18.15
N GLY A 118 -20.02 2.57 -19.07
CA GLY A 118 -19.16 3.72 -18.73
C GLY A 118 -17.74 3.36 -18.27
N TYR A 119 -17.35 2.08 -18.29
CA TYR A 119 -15.98 1.65 -18.02
C TYR A 119 -15.16 1.56 -19.31
N PRO A 120 -13.84 1.79 -19.26
CA PRO A 120 -12.97 1.75 -20.45
C PRO A 120 -12.72 0.32 -20.96
N GLY A 121 -13.15 -0.70 -20.24
CA GLY A 121 -12.93 -2.10 -20.59
C GLY A 121 -13.54 -3.06 -19.58
N GLU A 122 -13.14 -4.32 -19.68
CA GLU A 122 -13.55 -5.38 -18.77
C GLU A 122 -13.08 -5.14 -17.32
N ARG A 123 -13.90 -5.56 -16.37
CA ARG A 123 -13.58 -5.62 -14.94
C ARG A 123 -13.96 -6.98 -14.37
N ALA A 124 -13.19 -7.44 -13.39
CA ALA A 124 -13.65 -8.47 -12.46
C ALA A 124 -14.91 -7.99 -11.75
N SER A 125 -15.80 -8.89 -11.36
CA SER A 125 -17.06 -8.48 -10.74
C SER A 125 -16.84 -7.83 -9.37
N ALA A 126 -15.78 -8.21 -8.68
CA ALA A 126 -15.29 -7.56 -7.48
C ALA A 126 -13.82 -7.91 -7.22
N THR A 127 -13.17 -7.10 -6.40
CA THR A 127 -11.85 -7.35 -5.81
C THR A 127 -11.93 -7.16 -4.31
N GLY A 128 -11.06 -7.85 -3.57
CA GLY A 128 -10.92 -7.70 -2.13
C GLY A 128 -9.47 -7.57 -1.71
N ILE A 129 -9.21 -6.69 -0.75
CA ILE A 129 -7.88 -6.47 -0.18
C ILE A 129 -7.91 -6.62 1.35
N TYR A 130 -6.74 -6.88 1.93
CA TYR A 130 -6.44 -6.39 3.27
C TYR A 130 -5.81 -5.00 3.15
N PHE A 131 -6.15 -4.12 4.09
CA PHE A 131 -5.56 -2.80 4.22
C PHE A 131 -5.27 -2.49 5.69
N LEU A 132 -4.06 -2.04 5.98
CA LEU A 132 -3.55 -1.75 7.32
C LEU A 132 -3.02 -0.33 7.38
N LEU A 133 -3.50 0.43 8.36
CA LEU A 133 -2.97 1.74 8.71
C LEU A 133 -2.33 1.69 10.10
N PRO A 134 -0.99 1.75 10.20
CA PRO A 134 -0.30 1.99 11.46
C PRO A 134 -0.62 3.39 12.04
N PRO A 135 -0.36 3.61 13.34
CA PRO A 135 -0.48 4.95 13.92
C PRO A 135 0.35 5.99 13.16
N GLY A 136 -0.26 7.16 12.89
CA GLY A 136 0.38 8.25 12.15
C GLY A 136 0.39 8.10 10.63
N GLU A 137 -0.06 6.97 10.09
CA GLU A 137 -0.31 6.80 8.65
C GLU A 137 -1.73 7.23 8.28
N GLU A 138 -1.90 7.58 7.01
CA GLU A 138 -3.19 7.89 6.41
C GLU A 138 -3.32 7.20 5.05
N SER A 139 -4.55 6.89 4.67
CA SER A 139 -4.96 6.75 3.28
C SER A 139 -5.32 8.15 2.79
N MET A 140 -4.49 8.69 1.91
CA MET A 140 -4.64 10.04 1.37
C MET A 140 -5.96 10.17 0.59
N TRP A 141 -6.38 11.41 0.35
CA TRP A 141 -7.56 11.68 -0.48
C TRP A 141 -7.43 11.06 -1.88
N HIS A 142 -8.34 10.14 -2.16
CA HIS A 142 -8.42 9.46 -3.43
C HIS A 142 -9.87 9.16 -3.81
N VAL A 143 -10.07 8.75 -5.06
CA VAL A 143 -11.35 8.35 -5.63
C VAL A 143 -11.14 7.07 -6.39
N VAL A 144 -12.07 6.14 -6.22
CA VAL A 144 -12.23 4.96 -7.07
C VAL A 144 -13.53 5.07 -7.86
N ARG A 145 -13.55 4.54 -9.08
CA ARG A 145 -14.74 4.59 -9.96
C ARG A 145 -15.93 3.80 -9.41
N SER A 146 -15.66 2.70 -8.73
CA SER A 146 -16.66 1.77 -8.20
C SER A 146 -17.05 2.11 -6.76
N ALA A 147 -18.14 1.53 -6.24
CA ALA A 147 -18.38 1.58 -4.80
C ALA A 147 -17.34 0.70 -4.07
N GLU A 148 -16.94 1.15 -2.88
CA GLU A 148 -16.00 0.43 -2.02
C GLU A 148 -16.60 0.20 -0.64
N VAL A 149 -16.58 -1.07 -0.21
CA VAL A 149 -17.05 -1.51 1.10
C VAL A 149 -15.86 -1.66 2.02
N TRP A 150 -15.83 -0.88 3.09
CA TRP A 150 -14.84 -0.95 4.15
C TRP A 150 -15.36 -1.82 5.29
N LEU A 151 -14.60 -2.84 5.69
CA LEU A 151 -14.95 -3.79 6.75
C LEU A 151 -13.86 -3.80 7.82
N TRP A 152 -14.18 -3.33 9.02
CA TRP A 152 -13.25 -3.32 10.14
C TRP A 152 -13.01 -4.75 10.68
N HIS A 153 -11.75 -5.08 10.97
CA HIS A 153 -11.38 -6.39 11.54
C HIS A 153 -10.80 -6.31 12.95
N ARG A 154 -9.75 -5.50 13.14
CA ARG A 154 -9.04 -5.41 14.43
C ARG A 154 -8.26 -4.12 14.59
N GLY A 155 -7.85 -3.88 15.85
CA GLY A 155 -7.04 -2.74 16.24
C GLY A 155 -7.90 -1.60 16.77
N GLY A 156 -7.45 -0.36 16.59
CA GLY A 156 -8.21 0.83 16.96
C GLY A 156 -9.40 1.10 16.03
N PRO A 157 -10.24 2.10 16.35
CA PRO A 157 -11.23 2.62 15.41
C PRO A 157 -10.53 3.36 14.25
N LEU A 158 -11.13 3.31 13.07
CA LEU A 158 -10.70 4.06 11.88
C LEU A 158 -11.67 5.22 11.64
N THR A 159 -11.15 6.41 11.34
CA THR A 159 -11.99 7.49 10.82
C THR A 159 -11.90 7.47 9.29
N LEU A 160 -13.03 7.21 8.63
CA LEU A 160 -13.21 7.28 7.18
C LEU A 160 -13.93 8.60 6.84
N PHE A 161 -13.40 9.37 5.91
CA PHE A 161 -13.97 10.65 5.48
C PHE A 161 -14.58 10.53 4.09
N LEU A 162 -15.80 11.05 3.90
CA LEU A 162 -16.43 11.18 2.59
C LEU A 162 -16.39 12.65 2.15
N GLY A 163 -15.66 12.91 1.06
CA GLY A 163 -15.42 14.24 0.50
C GLY A 163 -16.35 14.65 -0.64
N GLY A 164 -17.39 13.87 -0.95
CA GLY A 164 -18.29 14.14 -2.08
C GLY A 164 -17.69 13.80 -3.45
N ASP A 165 -18.38 14.13 -4.54
CA ASP A 165 -18.07 13.73 -5.93
C ASP A 165 -17.54 14.88 -6.81
N GLY A 166 -17.17 16.01 -6.19
CA GLY A 166 -16.63 17.17 -6.88
C GLY A 166 -15.23 16.96 -7.47
N GLU A 167 -14.69 18.02 -8.10
CA GLU A 167 -13.31 18.01 -8.61
C GLU A 167 -12.27 17.83 -7.49
N ARG A 168 -12.60 18.27 -6.27
CA ARG A 168 -11.80 18.13 -5.05
C ARG A 168 -12.69 17.66 -3.90
N PRO A 169 -12.10 17.11 -2.81
CA PRO A 169 -12.84 16.82 -1.59
C PRO A 169 -13.51 18.08 -1.02
N SER A 170 -14.68 17.90 -0.41
CA SER A 170 -15.39 18.91 0.37
C SER A 170 -14.51 19.47 1.48
N ASP A 171 -14.60 20.78 1.71
CA ASP A 171 -13.98 21.45 2.87
C ASP A 171 -14.62 21.01 4.21
N THR A 172 -15.78 20.35 4.14
CA THR A 172 -16.53 19.82 5.29
C THR A 172 -16.89 18.35 5.06
N PRO A 173 -15.90 17.44 5.06
CA PRO A 173 -16.15 16.03 4.82
C PRO A 173 -16.89 15.40 6.02
N GLU A 174 -17.81 14.49 5.74
CA GLU A 174 -18.53 13.76 6.78
C GLU A 174 -17.68 12.57 7.26
N PRO A 175 -17.38 12.46 8.57
CA PRO A 175 -16.63 11.33 9.10
C PRO A 175 -17.56 10.16 9.48
N ILE A 176 -17.09 8.95 9.18
CA ILE A 176 -17.66 7.69 9.65
C ILE A 176 -16.59 7.01 10.52
N THR A 177 -16.93 6.67 11.76
CA THR A 177 -16.03 5.92 12.64
C THR A 177 -16.27 4.42 12.48
N LEU A 178 -15.34 3.75 11.80
CA LEU A 178 -15.31 2.30 11.65
C LEU A 178 -14.69 1.67 12.91
N GLY A 179 -15.31 0.61 13.44
CA GLY A 179 -14.79 -0.07 14.65
C GLY A 179 -15.77 -1.06 15.27
N GLY A 180 -15.29 -1.77 16.30
CA GLY A 180 -16.09 -2.76 17.04
C GLY A 180 -17.05 -2.19 18.09
N GLY A 181 -16.91 -0.92 18.46
CA GLY A 181 -17.70 -0.24 19.50
C GLY A 181 -19.10 0.16 19.03
N VAL A 182 -19.94 -0.81 18.66
CA VAL A 182 -21.27 -0.56 18.08
C VAL A 182 -22.19 0.23 19.02
N ALA A 183 -22.14 -0.08 20.32
CA ALA A 183 -22.92 0.65 21.33
C ALA A 183 -22.47 2.12 21.48
N ASP A 184 -21.24 2.44 21.06
CA ASP A 184 -20.64 3.78 21.11
C ASP A 184 -20.78 4.52 19.77
N GLY A 185 -21.57 3.99 18.82
CA GLY A 185 -21.84 4.60 17.52
C GLY A 185 -20.82 4.27 16.43
N GLN A 186 -19.83 3.40 16.70
CA GLN A 186 -18.94 2.89 15.67
C GLN A 186 -19.68 1.89 14.79
N VAL A 187 -19.28 1.79 13.52
CA VAL A 187 -19.85 0.80 12.59
C VAL A 187 -18.76 -0.18 12.15
N PRO A 188 -19.01 -1.50 12.14
CA PRO A 188 -18.02 -2.45 11.62
C PRO A 188 -17.89 -2.39 10.09
N GLN A 189 -18.86 -1.75 9.40
CA GLN A 189 -18.90 -1.68 7.95
C GLN A 189 -19.38 -0.30 7.49
N ALA A 190 -18.77 0.22 6.44
CA ALA A 190 -19.18 1.43 5.73
C ALA A 190 -19.05 1.23 4.21
N VAL A 191 -19.80 2.02 3.44
CA VAL A 191 -19.71 2.00 1.97
C VAL A 191 -19.40 3.40 1.48
N VAL A 192 -18.33 3.54 0.72
CA VAL A 192 -18.03 4.74 -0.05
C VAL A 192 -18.68 4.57 -1.42
N PRO A 193 -19.60 5.46 -1.83
CA PRO A 193 -20.21 5.38 -3.15
C PRO A 193 -19.19 5.57 -4.28
N ALA A 194 -19.53 5.06 -5.46
CA ALA A 194 -18.76 5.26 -6.67
C ALA A 194 -18.43 6.73 -6.92
N ASN A 195 -17.16 7.01 -7.29
CA ASN A 195 -16.65 8.34 -7.63
C ASN A 195 -16.61 9.37 -6.47
N VAL A 196 -16.84 8.94 -5.22
CA VAL A 196 -16.74 9.80 -4.04
C VAL A 196 -15.31 9.86 -3.54
N TRP A 197 -14.84 11.06 -3.20
CA TRP A 197 -13.58 11.27 -2.51
C TRP A 197 -13.60 10.59 -1.16
N GLN A 198 -12.56 9.82 -0.87
CA GLN A 198 -12.36 9.16 0.41
C GLN A 198 -10.93 9.34 0.91
N ALA A 199 -10.80 9.40 2.23
CA ALA A 199 -9.55 9.35 2.95
C ALA A 199 -9.79 8.64 4.27
N ALA A 200 -8.78 8.00 4.83
CA ALA A 200 -8.92 7.28 6.09
C ALA A 200 -7.67 7.43 6.96
N ARG A 201 -7.86 7.43 8.28
CA ARG A 201 -6.75 7.41 9.25
C ARG A 201 -7.18 6.73 10.54
N PRO A 202 -6.25 6.13 11.30
CA PRO A 202 -6.54 5.67 12.65
C PRO A 202 -7.13 6.81 13.49
N ALA A 203 -8.16 6.50 14.29
CA ALA A 203 -8.80 7.46 15.20
C ALA A 203 -8.04 7.62 16.54
N GLY A 204 -6.93 6.91 16.71
CA GLY A 204 -6.09 6.89 17.90
C GLY A 204 -4.71 6.29 17.60
N ASP A 205 -4.04 5.81 18.65
CA ASP A 205 -2.63 5.38 18.59
C ASP A 205 -2.44 3.88 18.33
N GLU A 206 -3.48 3.19 17.86
CA GLU A 206 -3.44 1.78 17.49
C GLU A 206 -3.47 1.62 15.96
N GLU A 207 -2.79 0.59 15.45
CA GLU A 207 -2.98 0.19 14.05
C GLU A 207 -4.43 -0.21 13.80
N VAL A 208 -4.90 -0.07 12.56
CA VAL A 208 -6.25 -0.53 12.17
C VAL A 208 -6.15 -1.41 10.94
N LEU A 209 -6.66 -2.64 11.06
CA LEU A 209 -6.80 -3.58 9.95
C LEU A 209 -8.25 -3.60 9.47
N VAL A 210 -8.40 -3.44 8.16
CA VAL A 210 -9.69 -3.56 7.47
C VAL A 210 -9.55 -4.47 6.25
N SER A 211 -10.69 -4.90 5.71
CA SER A 211 -10.79 -5.32 4.31
C SER A 211 -11.54 -4.26 3.52
N CYS A 212 -11.11 -4.05 2.28
CA CYS A 212 -11.87 -3.25 1.33
C CYS A 212 -12.31 -4.13 0.17
N ILE A 213 -13.59 -4.05 -0.20
CA ILE A 213 -14.16 -4.76 -1.35
C ILE A 213 -14.67 -3.73 -2.35
N VAL A 214 -14.19 -3.82 -3.59
CA VAL A 214 -14.55 -2.89 -4.67
C VAL A 214 -15.36 -3.65 -5.73
N SER A 215 -16.52 -3.11 -6.12
CA SER A 215 -17.42 -3.74 -7.11
C SER A 215 -18.08 -2.69 -8.01
N PRO A 216 -17.89 -2.73 -9.34
CA PRO A 216 -16.99 -3.59 -10.12
C PRO A 216 -15.53 -3.55 -9.63
N GLY A 217 -14.77 -4.62 -9.84
CA GLY A 217 -13.43 -4.81 -9.27
C GLY A 217 -12.46 -3.66 -9.58
N PHE A 218 -11.55 -3.40 -8.64
CA PHE A 218 -10.54 -2.35 -8.72
C PHE A 218 -9.56 -2.55 -9.89
N ASP A 219 -9.21 -1.44 -10.51
CA ASP A 219 -8.14 -1.29 -11.49
C ASP A 219 -7.47 0.07 -11.27
N PHE A 220 -6.14 0.16 -11.39
CA PHE A 220 -5.42 1.42 -11.21
C PHE A 220 -5.82 2.49 -12.23
N ALA A 221 -6.35 2.11 -13.39
CA ALA A 221 -6.90 3.06 -14.37
C ALA A 221 -8.17 3.78 -13.85
N ASP A 222 -8.79 3.27 -12.79
CA ASP A 222 -9.99 3.82 -12.14
C ASP A 222 -9.68 4.53 -10.82
N PHE A 223 -8.39 4.65 -10.46
CA PHE A 223 -7.91 5.30 -9.25
C PHE A 223 -7.35 6.68 -9.57
N ARG A 224 -7.75 7.68 -8.79
CA ARG A 224 -7.14 9.02 -8.79
C ARG A 224 -6.91 9.50 -7.37
N ALA A 225 -5.78 10.13 -7.12
CA ALA A 225 -5.46 10.75 -5.84
C ALA A 225 -5.12 12.23 -6.03
N LEU A 226 -5.19 13.02 -4.96
CA LEU A 226 -4.58 14.34 -4.97
C LEU A 226 -3.04 14.21 -5.06
N PRO A 227 -2.33 15.17 -5.69
CA PRO A 227 -0.87 15.19 -5.70
C PRO A 227 -0.27 15.37 -4.32
#